data_AF-A0A5C4WEZ3-F1
#
_entry.id   AF-A0A5C4WEZ3-F1
#
_cell.length_a   1.000
_cell.length_b   1.000
_cell.length_c   1.000
_cell.angle_alpha   90.00
_cell.angle_beta   90.00
_cell.angle_gamma   90.00
#
_symmetry.space_group_name_H-M   'P 1'
#
loop_
_entity.id
_entity.type
_entity.pdbx_description
1 polymer ?
#
loop_
_entity_poly.entity_id
_entity_poly.type
_entity_poly.pdbx_seq_one_letter_code
_entity_poly.pdbx_strand_id
1 'polypeptide(L)'
;MSVHKLVKDVAPFGLPDEQERLQSARSLVDFGLELRTASGEIEPAARHVFAANKGSDVAAFQVQWEGEKGPRRQLVAGSDGALLTGLGTMAIVVVRIAWKAFVIYVLAYLAVCLLAALMAGPAREFVRLARIMGARRALALMRKKLSRLVETVIRDSLHRARKLSGVSAALYAIPMATWAGGLSTDFRTFRSDEEARRITEDVLRETPAGRQALAWAKEHRITVLYQQGSPDDVSGAYYDDMNVLRIFVGGQTAEELAATFVHEVNHARNEGKPNPLSMGREEYIRAAIEEEVDGEVKAHEMRVQLAAARGVDWGWASTYGMAYRDAVSMEADRRRQQGLPELSANEIRRIGDEAGRDALREHRFLGYPERFEQEWISSRSLPSRVMNTVLPGQ
;
A
#
# COMPACT_ATOMS: atom_id res chain seq x y z
N MET A 1 19.50 32.19 2.28
CA MET A 1 19.96 31.94 3.67
C MET A 1 19.82 30.44 3.93
N SER A 2 20.91 29.70 4.15
CA SER A 2 20.84 28.24 4.31
C SER A 2 20.16 27.88 5.63
N VAL A 3 19.28 26.86 5.63
CA VAL A 3 18.64 26.28 6.83
C VAL A 3 19.67 25.98 7.92
N HIS A 4 20.91 25.68 7.54
CA HIS A 4 22.01 25.43 8.46
C HIS A 4 22.38 26.64 9.34
N LYS A 5 22.18 27.88 8.86
CA LYS A 5 22.42 29.10 9.66
C LYS A 5 21.34 29.33 10.73
N LEU A 6 20.15 28.75 10.58
CA LEU A 6 19.01 28.98 11.50
C LEU A 6 19.05 28.09 12.75
N VAL A 7 19.87 27.03 12.77
CA VAL A 7 19.90 26.05 13.87
C VAL A 7 21.27 25.93 14.54
N LYS A 8 22.25 26.73 14.09
CA LYS A 8 23.65 26.66 14.52
C LYS A 8 23.82 26.90 16.02
N ASP A 9 22.98 27.73 16.61
CA ASP A 9 23.12 28.18 18.00
C ASP A 9 22.53 27.19 19.03
N VAL A 10 21.80 26.17 18.57
CA VAL A 10 21.10 25.19 19.42
C VAL A 10 21.78 23.81 19.41
N ALA A 11 22.76 23.60 18.52
CA ALA A 11 23.53 22.36 18.42
C ALA A 11 25.03 22.66 18.66
N PRO A 12 25.53 22.60 19.91
CA PRO A 12 26.86 23.09 20.30
C PRO A 12 28.05 22.29 19.73
N PHE A 13 27.78 21.23 18.96
CA PHE A 13 28.76 20.57 18.13
C PHE A 13 28.24 20.63 16.70
N GLY A 14 28.97 21.28 15.80
CA GLY A 14 28.74 21.10 14.37
C GLY A 14 28.81 19.61 14.11
N LEU A 15 27.66 18.98 13.81
CA LEU A 15 27.61 17.55 13.57
C LEU A 15 28.57 17.30 12.39
N PRO A 16 29.62 16.46 12.54
CA PRO A 16 30.51 16.19 11.42
C PRO A 16 29.67 15.75 10.24
N ASP A 17 30.00 16.33 9.08
CA ASP A 17 29.29 16.09 7.83
C ASP A 17 29.13 14.58 7.65
N GLU A 18 27.96 14.13 7.17
CA GLU A 18 27.75 12.72 6.91
C GLU A 18 28.85 12.16 5.99
N GLN A 19 29.41 12.99 5.10
CA GLN A 19 30.56 12.65 4.29
C GLN A 19 31.84 12.42 5.10
N GLU A 20 32.15 13.27 6.09
CA GLU A 20 33.30 13.12 6.98
C GLU A 20 33.18 11.85 7.83
N ARG A 21 31.99 11.60 8.40
CA ARG A 21 31.73 10.37 9.17
C ARG A 21 31.87 9.11 8.32
N LEU A 22 31.43 9.16 7.06
CA LEU A 22 31.59 8.05 6.13
C LEU A 22 33.07 7.83 5.79
N GLN A 23 33.86 8.90 5.64
CA GLN A 23 35.30 8.83 5.44
C GLN A 23 36.02 8.22 6.64
N SER A 24 35.72 8.67 7.87
CA SER A 24 36.28 8.06 9.09
C SER A 24 35.88 6.59 9.25
N ALA A 25 34.64 6.24 8.88
CA ALA A 25 34.20 4.86 8.91
C ALA A 25 34.95 3.99 7.88
N ARG A 26 35.27 4.54 6.71
CA ARG A 26 36.11 3.87 5.68
C ARG A 26 37.51 3.64 6.19
N SER A 27 38.16 4.66 6.76
CA SER A 27 39.52 4.51 7.28
C SER A 27 39.62 3.46 8.40
N LEU A 28 38.59 3.31 9.24
CA LEU A 28 38.53 2.24 10.23
C LEU A 28 38.41 0.84 9.61
N VAL A 29 37.65 0.70 8.53
CA VAL A 29 37.56 -0.57 7.80
C VAL A 29 38.89 -0.89 7.14
N ASP A 30 39.50 0.07 6.45
CA ASP A 30 40.79 -0.09 5.78
C ASP A 30 41.88 -0.48 6.79
N PHE A 31 41.95 0.22 7.93
CA PHE A 31 42.86 -0.10 9.03
C PHE A 31 42.63 -1.52 9.60
N GLY A 32 41.37 -1.93 9.76
CA GLY A 32 41.04 -3.29 10.19
C GLY A 32 41.49 -4.35 9.20
N LEU A 33 41.35 -4.10 7.89
CA LEU A 33 41.85 -5.00 6.83
C LEU A 33 43.37 -5.07 6.80
N GLU A 34 44.05 -3.94 6.95
CA GLU A 34 45.52 -3.86 7.03
C GLU A 34 46.04 -4.62 8.25
N LEU A 35 45.45 -4.43 9.44
CA LEU A 35 45.80 -5.19 10.64
C LEU A 35 45.60 -6.69 10.47
N ARG A 36 44.53 -7.10 9.79
CA ARG A 36 44.25 -8.52 9.53
C ARG A 36 45.29 -9.14 8.60
N THR A 37 45.68 -8.42 7.54
CA THR A 37 46.75 -8.83 6.63
C THR A 37 48.09 -8.92 7.36
N ALA A 38 48.47 -7.88 8.10
CA ALA A 38 49.69 -7.87 8.91
C ALA A 38 49.71 -9.01 9.94
N SER A 39 48.58 -9.28 10.60
CA SER A 39 48.47 -10.43 11.52
C SER A 39 48.68 -11.77 10.80
N GLY A 40 48.26 -11.89 9.54
CA GLY A 40 48.48 -13.08 8.71
C GLY A 40 49.95 -13.28 8.31
N GLU A 41 50.70 -12.19 8.13
CA GLU A 41 52.13 -12.22 7.80
C GLU A 41 53.03 -12.44 9.03
N ILE A 42 52.65 -11.86 10.18
CA ILE A 42 53.45 -11.96 11.42
C ILE A 42 53.39 -13.38 12.02
N GLU A 43 52.25 -14.06 11.91
CA GLU A 43 52.09 -15.43 12.45
C GLU A 43 53.12 -16.44 11.89
N PRO A 44 53.34 -16.60 10.57
CA PRO A 44 54.36 -17.49 10.05
C PRO A 44 55.78 -17.03 10.41
N ALA A 45 56.04 -15.72 10.51
CA ALA A 45 57.33 -15.20 10.96
C ALA A 45 57.61 -15.57 12.43
N ALA A 46 56.63 -15.41 13.32
CA ALA A 46 56.73 -15.83 14.72
C ALA A 46 56.97 -17.35 14.83
N ARG A 47 56.24 -18.15 14.06
CA ARG A 47 56.45 -19.61 13.99
C ARG A 47 57.84 -19.99 13.51
N HIS A 48 58.37 -19.26 12.52
CA HIS A 48 59.73 -19.47 12.04
C HIS A 48 60.76 -19.22 13.14
N VAL A 49 60.60 -18.14 13.93
CA VAL A 49 61.46 -17.85 15.09
C VAL A 49 61.39 -18.98 16.12
N PHE A 50 60.19 -19.50 16.44
CA PHE A 50 60.02 -20.61 17.37
C PHE A 50 60.68 -21.90 16.87
N ALA A 51 60.63 -22.17 15.56
CA ALA A 51 61.19 -23.39 14.97
C ALA A 51 62.72 -23.32 14.83
N ALA A 52 63.27 -22.16 14.50
CA ALA A 52 64.70 -21.97 14.22
C ALA A 52 65.54 -21.80 15.49
N ASN A 53 64.93 -21.45 16.63
CA ASN A 53 65.64 -21.11 17.87
C ASN A 53 65.21 -22.02 19.03
N LYS A 54 66.09 -22.19 20.02
CA LYS A 54 65.81 -22.94 21.25
C LYS A 54 66.32 -22.16 22.46
N GLY A 55 65.69 -22.36 23.61
CA GLY A 55 66.09 -21.73 24.88
C GLY A 55 64.91 -21.25 25.70
N SER A 56 65.18 -20.86 26.94
CA SER A 56 64.18 -20.33 27.88
C SER A 56 63.51 -19.06 27.36
N ASP A 57 64.26 -18.21 26.67
CA ASP A 57 63.76 -16.92 26.18
C ASP A 57 62.78 -17.11 25.01
N VAL A 58 63.07 -18.05 24.12
CA VAL A 58 62.17 -18.43 23.01
C VAL A 58 60.87 -19.02 23.57
N ALA A 59 60.97 -19.87 24.61
CA ALA A 59 59.79 -20.42 25.27
C ALA A 59 58.95 -19.34 25.97
N ALA A 60 59.60 -18.39 26.66
CA ALA A 60 58.91 -17.26 27.29
C ALA A 60 58.21 -16.37 26.26
N PHE A 61 58.88 -16.07 25.15
CA PHE A 61 58.29 -15.31 24.05
C PHE A 61 57.11 -16.06 23.42
N GLN A 62 57.21 -17.37 23.20
CA GLN A 62 56.12 -18.18 22.67
C GLN A 62 54.91 -18.18 23.62
N VAL A 63 55.12 -18.38 24.92
CA VAL A 63 54.05 -18.33 25.93
C VAL A 63 53.38 -16.95 25.95
N GLN A 64 54.16 -15.86 25.86
CA GLN A 64 53.62 -14.50 25.79
C GLN A 64 52.85 -14.25 24.47
N TRP A 65 53.35 -14.78 23.35
CA TRP A 65 52.75 -14.63 22.03
C TRP A 65 51.39 -15.34 21.94
N GLU A 66 51.35 -16.59 22.41
CA GLU A 66 50.18 -17.48 22.33
C GLU A 66 49.17 -17.28 23.49
N GLY A 67 49.59 -16.58 24.55
CA GLY A 67 48.76 -16.29 25.71
C GLY A 67 47.44 -15.58 25.37
N GLU A 68 46.48 -15.64 26.28
CA GLU A 68 45.14 -15.06 26.09
C GLU A 68 45.17 -13.56 25.80
N LYS A 69 46.12 -12.85 26.41
CA LYS A 69 46.39 -11.42 26.18
C LYS A 69 47.61 -11.20 25.29
N GLY A 70 48.06 -12.23 24.58
CA GLY A 70 49.24 -12.17 23.74
C GLY A 70 49.03 -11.28 22.50
N PRO A 71 50.12 -10.72 21.93
CA PRO A 71 50.06 -9.86 20.75
C PRO A 71 49.23 -10.44 19.60
N ARG A 72 49.32 -11.75 19.35
CA ARG A 72 48.53 -12.42 18.31
C ARG A 72 47.03 -12.21 18.48
N ARG A 73 46.50 -12.48 19.67
CA ARG A 73 45.06 -12.34 19.94
C ARG A 73 44.64 -10.87 19.93
N GLN A 74 45.49 -9.97 20.43
CA GLN A 74 45.22 -8.54 20.40
C GLN A 74 45.16 -7.97 18.98
N LEU A 75 46.02 -8.43 18.06
CA LEU A 75 46.00 -8.01 16.66
C LEU A 75 44.71 -8.46 15.96
N VAL A 76 44.29 -9.71 16.14
CA VAL A 76 43.03 -10.23 15.58
C VAL A 76 41.82 -9.51 16.18
N ALA A 77 41.77 -9.37 17.50
CA ALA A 77 40.68 -8.66 18.16
C ALA A 77 40.64 -7.17 17.76
N GLY A 78 41.81 -6.55 17.59
CA GLY A 78 41.94 -5.17 17.10
C GLY A 78 41.45 -5.02 15.66
N SER A 79 41.80 -5.94 14.76
CA SER A 79 41.29 -5.92 13.39
C SER A 79 39.77 -6.09 13.34
N ASP A 80 39.23 -7.03 14.11
CA ASP A 80 37.79 -7.29 14.16
C ASP A 80 37.03 -6.09 14.77
N GLY A 81 37.58 -5.50 15.82
CA GLY A 81 37.03 -4.30 16.46
C GLY A 81 36.98 -3.10 15.52
N ALA A 82 38.06 -2.85 14.77
CA ALA A 82 38.13 -1.77 13.79
C ALA A 82 37.12 -1.98 12.65
N LEU A 83 37.04 -3.20 12.10
CA LEU A 83 36.07 -3.57 11.06
C LEU A 83 34.62 -3.38 11.52
N LEU A 84 34.27 -3.92 12.69
CA LEU A 84 32.91 -3.82 13.24
C LEU A 84 32.52 -2.36 13.51
N THR A 85 33.45 -1.57 14.06
CA THR A 85 33.21 -0.15 14.34
C THR A 85 33.03 0.65 13.06
N GLY A 86 33.88 0.43 12.06
CA GLY A 86 33.79 1.08 10.76
C GLY A 86 32.48 0.75 10.05
N LEU A 87 32.14 -0.53 9.92
CA LEU A 87 30.90 -0.99 9.28
C LEU A 87 29.64 -0.51 10.03
N GLY A 88 29.63 -0.59 11.36
CA GLY A 88 28.53 -0.09 12.18
C GLY A 88 28.32 1.41 12.00
N THR A 89 29.41 2.18 11.95
CA THR A 89 29.36 3.63 11.70
C THR A 89 28.83 3.94 10.31
N MET A 90 29.29 3.23 9.27
CA MET A 90 28.76 3.40 7.90
C MET A 90 27.25 3.16 7.85
N ALA A 91 26.76 2.09 8.47
CA ALA A 91 25.34 1.76 8.46
C ALA A 91 24.49 2.87 9.11
N ILE A 92 24.92 3.41 10.25
CA ILE A 92 24.24 4.52 10.93
C ILE A 92 24.22 5.78 10.05
N VAL A 93 25.34 6.11 9.40
CA VAL A 93 25.43 7.27 8.51
C VAL A 93 24.47 7.12 7.32
N VAL A 94 24.42 5.95 6.69
CA VAL A 94 23.50 5.68 5.56
C VAL A 94 22.03 5.83 5.98
N VAL A 95 21.64 5.25 7.12
CA VAL A 95 20.27 5.37 7.66
C VAL A 95 19.93 6.85 7.91
N ARG A 96 20.87 7.63 8.44
CA ARG A 96 20.68 9.06 8.69
C ARG A 96 20.50 9.87 7.40
N ILE A 97 21.29 9.59 6.37
CA ILE A 97 21.16 10.22 5.04
C ILE A 97 19.77 9.91 4.46
N ALA A 98 19.35 8.64 4.49
CA ALA A 98 18.03 8.22 4.00
C ALA A 98 16.89 8.92 4.77
N TRP A 99 17.00 9.03 6.09
CA TRP A 99 16.03 9.74 6.92
C TRP A 99 15.97 11.24 6.58
N LYS A 100 17.11 11.91 6.41
CA LYS A 100 17.13 13.32 5.99
C LYS A 100 16.47 13.51 4.63
N ALA A 101 16.79 12.65 3.65
CA ALA A 101 16.17 12.69 2.33
C ALA A 101 14.64 12.51 2.41
N PHE A 102 14.17 11.57 3.24
CA PHE A 102 12.75 11.36 3.49
C PHE A 102 12.08 12.59 4.10
N VAL A 103 12.69 13.21 5.12
CA VAL A 103 12.15 14.44 5.74
C VAL A 103 12.09 15.59 4.72
N ILE A 104 13.15 15.79 3.92
CA ILE A 104 13.16 16.80 2.85
C ILE A 104 12.04 16.55 1.84
N TYR A 105 11.86 15.29 1.44
CA TYR A 105 10.79 14.88 0.53
C TYR A 105 9.39 15.18 1.10
N VAL A 106 9.14 14.82 2.36
CA VAL A 106 7.86 15.11 3.04
C VAL A 106 7.60 16.61 3.11
N LEU A 107 8.63 17.42 3.42
CA LEU A 107 8.50 18.88 3.47
C LEU A 107 8.22 19.46 2.08
N ALA A 108 8.90 19.00 1.04
CA ALA A 108 8.66 19.43 -0.34
C ALA A 108 7.23 19.05 -0.80
N TYR A 109 6.79 17.84 -0.49
CA TYR A 109 5.42 17.39 -0.76
C TYR A 109 4.39 18.28 -0.05
N LEU A 110 4.60 18.55 1.23
CA LEU A 110 3.71 19.42 2.01
C LEU A 110 3.67 20.85 1.46
N ALA A 111 4.81 21.38 1.01
CA ALA A 111 4.89 22.68 0.34
C ALA A 111 4.09 22.71 -0.98
N VAL A 112 4.19 21.65 -1.81
CA VAL A 112 3.40 21.52 -3.04
C VAL A 112 1.90 21.43 -2.72
N CYS A 113 1.51 20.65 -1.71
CA CYS A 113 0.12 20.56 -1.27
C CYS A 113 -0.42 21.91 -0.79
N LEU A 114 0.39 22.67 -0.04
CA LEU A 114 0.02 24.03 0.41
C LEU A 114 -0.14 24.98 -0.77
N LEU A 115 0.80 25.00 -1.71
CA LEU A 115 0.70 25.83 -2.93
C LEU A 115 -0.55 25.47 -3.75
N ALA A 116 -0.81 24.17 -3.94
CA ALA A 116 -2.00 23.69 -4.65
C ALA A 116 -3.30 24.02 -3.91
N ALA A 117 -3.27 24.14 -2.57
CA ALA A 117 -4.40 24.59 -1.77
C ALA A 117 -4.61 26.11 -1.87
N LEU A 118 -3.54 26.90 -1.92
CA LEU A 118 -3.62 28.36 -2.10
C LEU A 118 -4.15 28.73 -3.50
N MET A 119 -3.65 28.07 -4.54
CA MET A 119 -4.11 28.27 -5.93
C MET A 119 -5.58 27.87 -6.14
N ALA A 120 -6.15 27.08 -5.23
CA ALA A 120 -7.51 26.59 -5.30
C ALA A 120 -8.56 27.64 -4.86
N GLY A 121 -8.15 28.73 -4.19
CA GLY A 121 -9.02 29.82 -3.76
C GLY A 121 -9.87 29.53 -2.50
N PRO A 122 -10.49 30.58 -1.89
CA PRO A 122 -11.17 30.50 -0.59
C PRO A 122 -12.51 29.74 -0.58
N ALA A 123 -13.12 29.44 -1.73
CA ALA A 123 -14.39 28.70 -1.83
C ALA A 123 -14.24 27.16 -1.64
N ARG A 124 -13.10 26.66 -1.18
CA ARG A 124 -12.71 25.24 -1.22
C ARG A 124 -12.30 24.64 0.14
N GLU A 125 -12.95 25.04 1.23
CA GLU A 125 -12.77 24.45 2.57
C GLU A 125 -12.87 22.91 2.57
N PHE A 126 -13.78 22.33 1.78
CA PHE A 126 -13.92 20.87 1.63
C PHE A 126 -12.73 20.21 0.93
N VAL A 127 -12.22 20.78 -0.17
CA VAL A 127 -11.04 20.27 -0.89
C VAL A 127 -9.79 20.40 -0.02
N ARG A 128 -9.72 21.46 0.80
CA ARG A 128 -8.64 21.70 1.76
C ARG A 128 -8.66 20.65 2.88
N LEU A 129 -9.80 20.38 3.49
CA LEU A 129 -9.96 19.34 4.52
C LEU A 129 -9.75 17.92 3.99
N ALA A 130 -10.31 17.59 2.82
CA ALA A 130 -10.13 16.29 2.17
C ALA A 130 -8.66 16.05 1.77
N ARG A 131 -7.95 17.06 1.24
CA ARG A 131 -6.51 16.97 0.99
C ARG A 131 -5.68 16.87 2.26
N ILE A 132 -6.04 17.57 3.33
CA ILE A 132 -5.33 17.49 4.61
C ILE A 132 -5.52 16.10 5.25
N MET A 133 -6.73 15.54 5.21
CA MET A 133 -7.02 14.19 5.70
C MET A 133 -6.36 13.12 4.83
N GLY A 134 -6.42 13.26 3.50
CA GLY A 134 -5.71 12.40 2.55
C GLY A 134 -4.20 12.47 2.76
N ALA A 135 -3.63 13.65 2.96
CA ALA A 135 -2.21 13.82 3.28
C ALA A 135 -1.84 13.21 4.65
N ARG A 136 -2.68 13.36 5.68
CA ARG A 136 -2.45 12.73 7.00
C ARG A 136 -2.49 11.21 6.92
N ARG A 137 -3.47 10.63 6.22
CA ARG A 137 -3.57 9.18 6.00
C ARG A 137 -2.43 8.67 5.12
N ALA A 138 -2.09 9.36 4.03
CA ALA A 138 -0.95 9.04 3.18
C ALA A 138 0.37 9.09 3.96
N LEU A 139 0.57 10.09 4.84
CA LEU A 139 1.71 10.17 5.74
C LEU A 139 1.73 9.03 6.76
N ALA A 140 0.58 8.64 7.31
CA ALA A 140 0.48 7.50 8.23
C ALA A 140 0.81 6.17 7.53
N LEU A 141 0.30 5.96 6.31
CA LEU A 141 0.59 4.78 5.49
C LEU A 141 2.06 4.75 5.04
N MET A 142 2.61 5.87 4.60
CA MET A 142 4.02 5.99 4.25
C MET A 142 4.93 5.76 5.46
N ARG A 143 4.58 6.30 6.64
CA ARG A 143 5.28 6.01 7.90
C ARG A 143 5.28 4.52 8.22
N LYS A 144 4.14 3.85 8.05
CA LYS A 144 3.98 2.41 8.28
C LYS A 144 4.76 1.56 7.28
N LYS A 145 4.76 1.94 5.99
CA LYS A 145 5.58 1.29 4.96
C LYS A 145 7.08 1.51 5.21
N LEU A 146 7.48 2.72 5.57
CA LEU A 146 8.86 3.07 5.89
C LEU A 146 9.35 2.34 7.15
N SER A 147 8.54 2.23 8.20
CA SER A 147 8.93 1.49 9.41
C SER A 147 9.16 0.01 9.10
N ARG A 148 8.28 -0.60 8.29
CA ARG A 148 8.47 -1.99 7.82
C ARG A 148 9.71 -2.14 6.96
N LEU A 149 9.96 -1.22 6.04
CA LEU A 149 11.16 -1.23 5.20
C LEU A 149 12.43 -1.06 6.02
N VAL A 150 12.44 -0.16 6.99
CA VAL A 150 13.56 0.03 7.90
C VAL A 150 13.78 -1.23 8.73
N GLU A 151 12.72 -1.87 9.24
CA GLU A 151 12.83 -3.12 9.98
C GLU A 151 13.39 -4.26 9.11
N THR A 152 12.88 -4.41 7.88
CA THR A 152 13.34 -5.44 6.95
C THR A 152 14.77 -5.17 6.48
N VAL A 153 15.10 -3.94 6.07
CA VAL A 153 16.44 -3.58 5.60
C VAL A 153 17.43 -3.67 6.75
N ILE A 154 17.15 -3.14 7.95
CA ILE A 154 18.07 -3.29 9.09
C ILE A 154 18.27 -4.76 9.44
N ARG A 155 17.20 -5.56 9.48
CA ARG A 155 17.30 -6.99 9.81
C ARG A 155 18.07 -7.76 8.73
N ASP A 156 17.73 -7.59 7.46
CA ASP A 156 18.41 -8.24 6.33
C ASP A 156 19.85 -7.75 6.17
N SER A 157 20.11 -6.45 6.35
CA SER A 157 21.45 -5.88 6.31
C SER A 157 22.30 -6.36 7.47
N LEU A 158 21.77 -6.49 8.69
CA LEU A 158 22.49 -7.11 9.80
C LEU A 158 22.74 -8.59 9.55
N HIS A 159 21.75 -9.31 9.03
CA HIS A 159 21.88 -10.74 8.74
C HIS A 159 22.82 -11.03 7.57
N ARG A 160 22.83 -10.17 6.54
CA ARG A 160 23.71 -10.24 5.36
C ARG A 160 25.07 -9.63 5.63
N ALA A 161 25.23 -8.57 6.41
CA ALA A 161 26.54 -8.08 6.86
C ALA A 161 27.26 -9.13 7.70
N ARG A 162 26.51 -9.94 8.46
CA ARG A 162 27.02 -11.12 9.15
C ARG A 162 27.44 -12.26 8.21
N LYS A 163 26.95 -12.26 6.96
CA LYS A 163 27.17 -13.32 5.95
C LYS A 163 28.06 -12.90 4.77
N LEU A 164 28.28 -11.60 4.56
CA LEU A 164 28.92 -10.99 3.39
C LEU A 164 29.88 -9.87 3.81
N SER A 165 30.93 -10.22 4.55
CA SER A 165 32.09 -9.35 4.77
C SER A 165 32.97 -9.19 3.50
N GLY A 166 32.38 -9.14 2.29
CA GLY A 166 33.14 -9.20 1.04
C GLY A 166 32.66 -8.31 -0.10
N VAL A 167 31.36 -8.06 -0.30
CA VAL A 167 30.88 -7.30 -1.47
C VAL A 167 29.55 -6.60 -1.13
N SER A 168 29.56 -5.30 -0.81
CA SER A 168 28.33 -4.67 -0.30
C SER A 168 28.03 -3.23 -0.71
N ALA A 169 28.89 -2.50 -1.42
CA ALA A 169 28.56 -1.11 -1.77
C ALA A 169 27.48 -0.98 -2.88
N ALA A 170 27.45 -1.88 -3.86
CA ALA A 170 26.55 -1.77 -5.01
C ALA A 170 25.08 -2.20 -4.73
N LEU A 171 24.87 -3.03 -3.71
CA LEU A 171 23.55 -3.61 -3.40
C LEU A 171 22.57 -2.63 -2.72
N TYR A 172 23.06 -1.49 -2.22
CA TYR A 172 22.22 -0.52 -1.48
C TYR A 172 21.62 0.61 -2.31
N ALA A 173 22.16 0.88 -3.51
CA ALA A 173 21.66 1.96 -4.37
C ALA A 173 20.41 1.57 -5.19
N ILE A 174 20.31 0.28 -5.54
CA ILE A 174 19.26 -0.25 -6.44
C ILE A 174 17.84 -0.21 -5.81
N PRO A 175 17.65 -0.54 -4.51
CA PRO A 175 16.32 -0.50 -3.89
C PRO A 175 15.75 0.92 -3.72
N MET A 176 16.60 1.94 -3.59
CA MET A 176 16.16 3.33 -3.39
C MET A 176 15.72 3.99 -4.71
N ALA A 177 16.40 3.70 -5.82
CA ALA A 177 16.05 4.22 -7.14
C ALA A 177 14.72 3.62 -7.67
N THR A 178 14.49 2.33 -7.42
CA THR A 178 13.23 1.66 -7.76
C THR A 178 12.05 2.21 -6.96
N TRP A 179 12.26 2.56 -5.69
CA TRP A 179 11.24 3.20 -4.85
C TRP A 179 10.86 4.62 -5.31
N ALA A 180 11.85 5.45 -5.68
CA ALA A 180 11.59 6.79 -6.20
C ALA A 180 10.82 6.75 -7.53
N GLY A 181 11.11 5.76 -8.39
CA GLY A 181 10.36 5.49 -9.61
C GLY A 181 8.90 5.10 -9.34
N GLY A 182 8.67 4.16 -8.42
CA GLY A 182 7.32 3.68 -8.06
C GLY A 182 6.41 4.75 -7.43
N LEU A 183 6.99 5.67 -6.66
CA LEU A 183 6.22 6.80 -6.11
C LEU A 183 5.80 7.81 -7.19
N SER A 184 6.64 8.04 -8.21
CA SER A 184 6.28 8.96 -9.30
C SER A 184 5.11 8.44 -10.16
N THR A 185 5.00 7.11 -10.32
CA THR A 185 3.87 6.45 -10.96
C THR A 185 2.62 6.51 -10.09
N ASP A 186 2.76 6.38 -8.76
CA ASP A 186 1.65 6.52 -7.81
C ASP A 186 1.06 7.95 -7.80
N PHE A 187 1.81 9.03 -8.04
CA PHE A 187 1.19 10.37 -8.04
C PHE A 187 0.29 10.67 -9.24
N ARG A 188 0.49 10.00 -10.38
CA ARG A 188 -0.50 10.05 -11.48
C ARG A 188 -1.82 9.42 -11.07
N THR A 189 -1.79 8.44 -10.16
CA THR A 189 -2.99 7.75 -9.62
C THR A 189 -3.80 8.59 -8.62
N PHE A 190 -3.48 9.88 -8.40
CA PHE A 190 -4.32 10.76 -7.57
C PHE A 190 -4.89 11.96 -8.32
N ARG A 191 -4.68 12.05 -9.65
CA ARG A 191 -5.36 13.05 -10.47
C ARG A 191 -6.72 12.50 -10.88
N SER A 192 -7.79 13.19 -10.47
CA SER A 192 -9.12 12.91 -10.99
C SER A 192 -9.29 13.60 -12.35
N ASP A 193 -9.93 12.91 -13.27
CA ASP A 193 -10.52 13.48 -14.46
C ASP A 193 -11.76 14.29 -14.04
N GLU A 194 -11.61 15.61 -14.04
CA GLU A 194 -12.63 16.53 -13.57
C GLU A 194 -13.83 16.62 -14.53
N GLU A 195 -13.61 16.35 -15.83
CA GLU A 195 -14.66 16.34 -16.81
C GLU A 195 -15.52 15.08 -16.67
N ALA A 196 -14.88 13.90 -16.59
CA ALA A 196 -15.56 12.63 -16.32
C ALA A 196 -16.36 12.69 -15.02
N ARG A 197 -15.80 13.29 -13.97
CA ARG A 197 -16.52 13.52 -12.72
C ARG A 197 -17.78 14.35 -12.93
N ARG A 198 -17.66 15.50 -13.60
CA ARG A 198 -18.78 16.43 -13.81
C ARG A 198 -19.92 15.75 -14.57
N ILE A 199 -19.63 15.13 -15.72
CA ILE A 199 -20.67 14.48 -16.54
C ILE A 199 -21.33 13.31 -15.79
N THR A 200 -20.56 12.58 -14.98
CA THR A 200 -21.10 11.49 -14.15
C THR A 200 -22.01 12.02 -13.06
N GLU A 201 -21.61 13.09 -12.36
CA GLU A 201 -22.44 13.74 -11.34
C GLU A 201 -23.73 14.33 -11.92
N ASP A 202 -23.70 14.84 -13.16
CA ASP A 202 -24.90 15.33 -13.85
C ASP A 202 -25.90 14.19 -14.07
N VAL A 203 -25.45 13.03 -14.57
CA VAL A 203 -26.30 11.82 -14.73
C VAL A 203 -26.84 11.33 -13.38
N LEU A 204 -25.99 11.26 -12.36
CA LEU A 204 -26.40 10.83 -11.01
C LEU A 204 -27.50 11.71 -10.42
N ARG A 205 -27.55 13.00 -10.77
CA ARG A 205 -28.58 13.92 -10.28
C ARG A 205 -29.95 13.70 -10.92
N GLU A 206 -30.02 13.06 -12.07
CA GLU A 206 -31.28 12.77 -12.76
C GLU A 206 -32.12 11.73 -12.00
N THR A 207 -31.49 10.82 -11.25
CA THR A 207 -32.18 9.69 -10.61
C THR A 207 -32.25 9.80 -9.08
N PRO A 208 -33.33 9.31 -8.44
CA PRO A 208 -33.38 9.18 -6.99
C PRO A 208 -32.21 8.39 -6.39
N ALA A 209 -31.84 7.25 -6.99
CA ALA A 209 -30.74 6.40 -6.53
C ALA A 209 -29.39 7.12 -6.62
N GLY A 210 -29.10 7.80 -7.74
CA GLY A 210 -27.86 8.55 -7.92
C GLY A 210 -27.74 9.72 -6.94
N ARG A 211 -28.83 10.47 -6.71
CA ARG A 211 -28.85 11.54 -5.68
C ARG A 211 -28.57 11.01 -4.28
N GLN A 212 -29.14 9.87 -3.91
CA GLN A 212 -28.88 9.23 -2.61
C GLN A 212 -27.43 8.75 -2.48
N ALA A 213 -26.85 8.20 -3.55
CA ALA A 213 -25.45 7.79 -3.55
C ALA A 213 -24.50 9.00 -3.40
N LEU A 214 -24.75 10.09 -4.13
CA LEU A 214 -24.01 11.35 -3.99
C LEU A 214 -24.09 11.94 -2.58
N ALA A 215 -25.30 11.97 -2.01
CA ALA A 215 -25.51 12.46 -0.65
C ALA A 215 -24.73 11.62 0.38
N TRP A 216 -24.80 10.30 0.27
CA TRP A 216 -24.09 9.37 1.15
C TRP A 216 -22.56 9.55 1.07
N ALA A 217 -22.01 9.59 -0.15
CA ALA A 217 -20.59 9.80 -0.37
C ALA A 217 -20.10 11.12 0.21
N LYS A 218 -20.89 12.19 0.06
CA LYS A 218 -20.61 13.51 0.64
C LYS A 218 -20.64 13.49 2.16
N GLU A 219 -21.68 12.89 2.76
CA GLU A 219 -21.85 12.77 4.20
C GLU A 219 -20.68 12.02 4.85
N HIS A 220 -20.24 10.93 4.23
CA HIS A 220 -19.15 10.07 4.71
C HIS A 220 -17.77 10.53 4.23
N ARG A 221 -17.68 11.72 3.59
CA ARG A 221 -16.45 12.34 3.10
C ARG A 221 -15.61 11.39 2.23
N ILE A 222 -16.27 10.59 1.41
CA ILE A 222 -15.64 9.69 0.45
C ILE A 222 -14.95 10.55 -0.62
N THR A 223 -13.65 10.30 -0.85
CA THR A 223 -12.94 10.97 -1.93
C THR A 223 -13.14 10.18 -3.21
N VAL A 224 -13.72 10.80 -4.23
CA VAL A 224 -14.03 10.13 -5.50
C VAL A 224 -12.99 10.56 -6.55
N LEU A 225 -12.33 9.58 -7.16
CA LEU A 225 -11.30 9.78 -8.18
C LEU A 225 -11.71 9.09 -9.48
N TYR A 226 -11.88 9.88 -10.54
CA TYR A 226 -12.08 9.38 -11.89
C TYR A 226 -10.72 9.27 -12.57
N GLN A 227 -10.32 8.09 -13.02
CA GLN A 227 -8.97 7.88 -13.53
C GLN A 227 -8.99 7.34 -14.95
N GLN A 228 -8.08 7.85 -15.76
CA GLN A 228 -7.84 7.29 -17.08
C GLN A 228 -7.23 5.89 -16.92
N GLY A 229 -8.00 4.87 -17.30
CA GLY A 229 -7.60 3.47 -17.32
C GLY A 229 -7.28 3.00 -18.74
N SER A 230 -6.96 1.71 -18.89
CA SER A 230 -7.02 1.07 -20.21
C SER A 230 -8.45 1.18 -20.76
N PRO A 231 -8.67 1.24 -22.09
CA PRO A 231 -10.01 1.16 -22.67
C PRO A 231 -10.81 -0.06 -22.20
N ASP A 232 -10.12 -1.15 -21.82
CA ASP A 232 -10.73 -2.38 -21.31
C ASP A 232 -10.99 -2.35 -19.79
N ASP A 233 -10.57 -1.30 -19.09
CA ASP A 233 -10.72 -1.16 -17.64
C ASP A 233 -12.07 -0.50 -17.30
N VAL A 234 -13.12 -1.31 -17.39
CA VAL A 234 -14.50 -0.93 -17.08
C VAL A 234 -14.86 -1.20 -15.62
N SER A 235 -13.99 -0.81 -14.68
CA SER A 235 -14.12 -1.15 -13.27
C SER A 235 -14.21 0.06 -12.33
N GLY A 236 -14.68 -0.21 -11.11
CA GLY A 236 -14.60 0.66 -9.95
C GLY A 236 -13.93 -0.08 -8.79
N ALA A 237 -13.45 0.67 -7.81
CA ALA A 237 -13.00 0.10 -6.54
C ALA A 237 -13.15 1.11 -5.40
N TYR A 238 -13.79 0.70 -4.32
CA TYR A 238 -13.72 1.38 -3.04
C TYR A 238 -12.56 0.85 -2.18
N TYR A 239 -11.70 1.75 -1.73
CA TYR A 239 -10.60 1.49 -0.81
C TYR A 239 -10.97 2.01 0.58
N ASP A 240 -11.35 1.08 1.46
CA ASP A 240 -11.79 1.35 2.84
C ASP A 240 -10.72 2.10 3.67
N ASP A 241 -9.47 1.65 3.60
CA ASP A 241 -8.34 2.19 4.35
C ASP A 241 -8.06 3.67 4.05
N MET A 242 -8.34 4.08 2.81
CA MET A 242 -8.17 5.46 2.34
C MET A 242 -9.48 6.26 2.37
N ASN A 243 -10.64 5.59 2.44
CA ASN A 243 -11.96 6.16 2.15
C ASN A 243 -12.01 6.83 0.77
N VAL A 244 -11.51 6.10 -0.23
CA VAL A 244 -11.39 6.56 -1.62
C VAL A 244 -12.18 5.64 -2.53
N LEU A 245 -13.04 6.23 -3.35
CA LEU A 245 -13.75 5.57 -4.42
C LEU A 245 -13.05 5.89 -5.73
N ARG A 246 -12.48 4.88 -6.38
CA ARG A 246 -11.80 5.00 -7.66
C ARG A 246 -12.70 4.47 -8.76
N ILE A 247 -12.90 5.26 -9.81
CA ILE A 247 -13.67 4.88 -10.99
C ILE A 247 -12.75 5.01 -12.19
N PHE A 248 -12.58 3.94 -12.95
CA PHE A 248 -11.84 3.99 -14.19
C PHE A 248 -12.75 4.52 -15.30
N VAL A 249 -12.26 5.47 -16.10
CA VAL A 249 -13.03 6.13 -17.15
C VAL A 249 -13.07 5.32 -18.46
N GLY A 250 -12.17 4.34 -18.62
CA GLY A 250 -11.82 3.67 -19.88
C GLY A 250 -13.01 3.38 -20.79
N GLY A 251 -13.16 4.17 -21.87
CA GLY A 251 -14.20 4.00 -22.90
C GLY A 251 -15.66 4.12 -22.43
N GLN A 252 -15.90 4.32 -21.13
CA GLN A 252 -17.24 4.31 -20.55
C GLN A 252 -18.01 5.58 -20.85
N THR A 253 -19.31 5.40 -21.04
CA THR A 253 -20.30 6.47 -21.08
C THR A 253 -20.52 7.08 -19.68
N ALA A 254 -21.10 8.28 -19.61
CA ALA A 254 -21.41 8.92 -18.33
C ALA A 254 -22.40 8.09 -17.50
N GLU A 255 -23.29 7.37 -18.18
CA GLU A 255 -24.28 6.46 -17.61
C GLU A 255 -23.65 5.23 -16.97
N GLU A 256 -22.64 4.65 -17.63
CA GLU A 256 -21.86 3.53 -17.09
C GLU A 256 -21.05 3.98 -15.87
N LEU A 257 -20.38 5.13 -15.96
CA LEU A 257 -19.64 5.71 -14.83
C LEU A 257 -20.57 6.00 -13.64
N ALA A 258 -21.78 6.50 -13.89
CA ALA A 258 -22.77 6.75 -12.85
C ALA A 258 -23.24 5.45 -12.19
N ALA A 259 -23.41 4.38 -12.97
CA ALA A 259 -23.80 3.09 -12.45
C ALA A 259 -22.69 2.47 -11.59
N THR A 260 -21.44 2.54 -12.07
CA THR A 260 -20.25 2.15 -11.31
C THR A 260 -20.15 2.96 -10.01
N PHE A 261 -20.39 4.27 -10.04
CA PHE A 261 -20.42 5.09 -8.82
C PHE A 261 -21.43 4.57 -7.79
N VAL A 262 -22.66 4.25 -8.23
CA VAL A 262 -23.69 3.71 -7.32
C VAL A 262 -23.30 2.35 -6.76
N HIS A 263 -22.69 1.48 -7.59
CA HIS A 263 -22.13 0.19 -7.17
C HIS A 263 -21.07 0.38 -6.08
N GLU A 264 -20.06 1.22 -6.32
CA GLU A 264 -18.98 1.41 -5.36
C GLU A 264 -19.42 2.12 -4.06
N VAL A 265 -20.46 2.96 -4.12
CA VAL A 265 -21.07 3.49 -2.89
C VAL A 265 -21.77 2.39 -2.09
N ASN A 266 -22.24 1.30 -2.72
CA ASN A 266 -22.71 0.12 -1.99
C ASN A 266 -21.58 -0.52 -1.20
N HIS A 267 -20.40 -0.70 -1.79
CA HIS A 267 -19.23 -1.19 -1.05
C HIS A 267 -18.89 -0.29 0.13
N ALA A 268 -18.88 1.03 -0.08
CA ALA A 268 -18.62 1.97 1.01
C ALA A 268 -19.68 1.93 2.14
N ARG A 269 -20.94 1.61 1.83
CA ARG A 269 -21.99 1.43 2.86
C ARG A 269 -21.77 0.19 3.70
N ASN A 270 -21.12 -0.81 3.14
CA ASN A 270 -20.78 -2.05 3.82
C ASN A 270 -19.33 -2.02 4.35
N GLU A 271 -18.71 -0.84 4.53
CA GLU A 271 -17.32 -0.72 5.00
C GLU A 271 -17.00 -1.69 6.17
N GLY A 272 -15.97 -2.52 5.95
CA GLY A 272 -15.54 -3.54 6.90
C GLY A 272 -16.46 -4.77 6.98
N LYS A 273 -17.38 -4.96 6.03
CA LYS A 273 -18.25 -6.13 5.90
C LYS A 273 -18.43 -6.51 4.42
N PRO A 274 -18.28 -7.79 4.07
CA PRO A 274 -17.88 -8.90 4.93
C PRO A 274 -16.42 -8.78 5.38
N ASN A 275 -16.10 -9.37 6.53
CA ASN A 275 -14.75 -9.28 7.11
C ASN A 275 -14.13 -10.67 7.25
N PRO A 276 -13.06 -11.00 6.49
CA PRO A 276 -12.48 -12.33 6.49
C PRO A 276 -11.75 -12.67 7.80
N LEU A 277 -11.41 -11.65 8.61
CA LEU A 277 -10.77 -11.83 9.91
C LEU A 277 -11.77 -12.25 11.00
N SER A 278 -13.04 -11.84 10.90
CA SER A 278 -14.08 -12.16 11.89
C SER A 278 -15.06 -13.24 11.44
N MET A 279 -15.15 -13.54 10.14
CA MET A 279 -16.07 -14.53 9.58
C MET A 279 -15.37 -15.86 9.25
N GLY A 280 -16.16 -16.94 9.27
CA GLY A 280 -15.74 -18.21 8.68
C GLY A 280 -15.53 -18.10 7.17
N ARG A 281 -14.76 -19.01 6.56
CA ARG A 281 -14.46 -18.98 5.11
C ARG A 281 -15.74 -18.97 4.26
N GLU A 282 -16.64 -19.92 4.49
CA GLU A 282 -17.88 -20.05 3.71
C GLU A 282 -18.86 -18.90 3.95
N GLU A 283 -18.92 -18.40 5.19
CA GLU A 283 -19.73 -17.23 5.55
C GLU A 283 -19.22 -15.97 4.85
N TYR A 284 -17.91 -15.74 4.86
CA TYR A 284 -17.26 -14.62 4.16
C TYR A 284 -17.54 -14.66 2.67
N ILE A 285 -17.29 -15.79 2.01
CA ILE A 285 -17.48 -15.93 0.56
C ILE A 285 -18.93 -15.65 0.18
N ARG A 286 -19.89 -16.21 0.93
CA ARG A 286 -21.31 -15.98 0.68
C ARG A 286 -21.69 -14.52 0.87
N ALA A 287 -21.28 -13.91 1.98
CA ALA A 287 -21.58 -12.52 2.28
C ALA A 287 -20.95 -11.55 1.26
N ALA A 288 -19.76 -11.87 0.73
CA ALA A 288 -19.07 -11.08 -0.30
C ALA A 288 -19.82 -11.13 -1.63
N ILE A 289 -20.30 -12.32 -2.02
CA ILE A 289 -21.14 -12.47 -3.21
C ILE A 289 -22.45 -11.68 -3.07
N GLU A 290 -23.11 -11.75 -1.91
CA GLU A 290 -24.35 -10.99 -1.68
C GLU A 290 -24.12 -9.47 -1.73
N GLU A 291 -22.98 -8.99 -1.22
CA GLU A 291 -22.63 -7.57 -1.30
C GLU A 291 -22.47 -7.10 -2.75
N GLU A 292 -21.77 -7.89 -3.59
CA GLU A 292 -21.61 -7.60 -5.03
C GLU A 292 -22.94 -7.65 -5.78
N VAL A 293 -23.78 -8.63 -5.47
CA VAL A 293 -25.14 -8.74 -6.01
C VAL A 293 -25.93 -7.47 -5.67
N ASP A 294 -25.90 -7.02 -4.41
CA ASP A 294 -26.59 -5.81 -3.97
C ASP A 294 -26.07 -4.54 -4.66
N GLY A 295 -24.75 -4.45 -4.91
CA GLY A 295 -24.13 -3.37 -5.67
C GLY A 295 -24.68 -3.30 -7.10
N GLU A 296 -24.74 -4.44 -7.78
CA GLU A 296 -25.22 -4.54 -9.15
C GLU A 296 -26.72 -4.27 -9.27
N VAL A 297 -27.52 -4.73 -8.30
CA VAL A 297 -28.95 -4.42 -8.23
C VAL A 297 -29.15 -2.91 -8.13
N LYS A 298 -28.41 -2.22 -7.25
CA LYS A 298 -28.51 -0.75 -7.10
C LYS A 298 -28.05 0.00 -8.35
N ALA A 299 -26.98 -0.47 -8.99
CA ALA A 299 -26.53 0.08 -10.27
C ALA A 299 -27.59 -0.12 -11.36
N HIS A 300 -28.25 -1.27 -11.42
CA HIS A 300 -29.36 -1.54 -12.33
C HIS A 300 -30.59 -0.66 -12.04
N GLU A 301 -31.00 -0.53 -10.78
CA GLU A 301 -32.10 0.36 -10.37
C GLU A 301 -31.85 1.81 -10.82
N MET A 302 -30.62 2.29 -10.68
CA MET A 302 -30.25 3.63 -11.16
C MET A 302 -30.45 3.74 -12.67
N ARG A 303 -29.98 2.76 -13.45
CA ARG A 303 -30.15 2.76 -14.92
C ARG A 303 -31.61 2.74 -15.35
N VAL A 304 -32.46 1.95 -14.68
CA VAL A 304 -33.92 1.92 -14.92
C VAL A 304 -34.55 3.28 -14.61
N GLN A 305 -34.17 3.91 -13.49
CA GLN A 305 -34.66 5.25 -13.14
C GLN A 305 -34.22 6.30 -14.15
N LEU A 306 -32.99 6.20 -14.68
CA LEU A 306 -32.46 7.13 -15.67
C LEU A 306 -33.22 7.01 -16.99
N ALA A 307 -33.45 5.78 -17.44
CA ALA A 307 -34.22 5.52 -18.65
C ALA A 307 -35.64 6.09 -18.57
N ALA A 308 -36.31 5.84 -17.43
CA ALA A 308 -37.62 6.40 -17.14
C ALA A 308 -37.61 7.94 -17.13
N ALA A 309 -36.60 8.56 -16.51
CA ALA A 309 -36.45 10.01 -16.48
C ALA A 309 -36.24 10.63 -17.87
N ARG A 310 -35.62 9.89 -18.79
CA ARG A 310 -35.34 10.33 -20.17
C ARG A 310 -36.38 9.88 -21.18
N GLY A 311 -37.40 9.13 -20.77
CA GLY A 311 -38.42 8.59 -21.67
C GLY A 311 -37.86 7.62 -22.72
N VAL A 312 -36.73 6.98 -22.42
CA VAL A 312 -36.13 5.95 -23.28
C VAL A 312 -36.50 4.58 -22.73
N ASP A 313 -36.81 3.64 -23.63
CA ASP A 313 -36.98 2.25 -23.24
C ASP A 313 -35.62 1.72 -22.77
N TRP A 314 -35.54 1.29 -21.51
CA TRP A 314 -34.31 0.69 -21.02
C TRP A 314 -34.20 -0.69 -21.65
N GLY A 315 -33.26 -0.83 -22.59
CA GLY A 315 -32.80 -2.15 -22.98
C GLY A 315 -32.32 -2.85 -21.72
N TRP A 316 -33.03 -3.90 -21.30
CA TRP A 316 -32.71 -4.75 -20.15
C TRP A 316 -31.39 -5.53 -20.30
N ALA A 317 -30.39 -4.97 -20.98
CA ALA A 317 -29.18 -5.62 -21.46
C ALA A 317 -28.22 -6.10 -20.36
N SER A 318 -28.44 -5.70 -19.10
CA SER A 318 -27.73 -6.30 -17.96
C SER A 318 -28.23 -7.71 -17.69
N THR A 319 -27.36 -8.62 -17.22
CA THR A 319 -27.73 -9.97 -16.78
C THR A 319 -28.93 -9.98 -15.83
N TYR A 320 -28.94 -9.08 -14.84
CA TYR A 320 -30.07 -8.91 -13.91
C TYR A 320 -31.38 -8.62 -14.66
N GLY A 321 -31.35 -7.61 -15.52
CA GLY A 321 -32.51 -7.15 -16.26
C GLY A 321 -33.10 -8.18 -17.22
N MET A 322 -32.25 -8.92 -17.93
CA MET A 322 -32.69 -10.00 -18.82
C MET A 322 -33.40 -11.08 -18.03
N ALA A 323 -32.78 -11.58 -16.96
CA ALA A 323 -33.35 -12.61 -16.10
C ALA A 323 -34.65 -12.15 -15.41
N TYR A 324 -34.69 -10.90 -14.94
CA TYR A 324 -35.88 -10.28 -14.37
C TYR A 324 -37.06 -10.36 -15.35
N ARG A 325 -36.85 -9.86 -16.57
CA ARG A 325 -37.90 -9.78 -17.59
C ARG A 325 -38.36 -11.17 -18.01
N ASP A 326 -37.42 -12.09 -18.24
CA ASP A 326 -37.71 -13.43 -18.73
C ASP A 326 -38.53 -14.21 -17.68
N ALA A 327 -38.15 -14.13 -16.39
CA ALA A 327 -38.89 -14.77 -15.30
C ALA A 327 -40.32 -14.22 -15.13
N VAL A 328 -40.48 -12.88 -15.20
CA VAL A 328 -41.80 -12.24 -15.15
C VAL A 328 -42.66 -12.66 -16.35
N SER A 329 -42.09 -12.71 -17.55
CA SER A 329 -42.80 -13.14 -18.76
C SER A 329 -43.24 -14.60 -18.65
N MET A 330 -42.36 -15.49 -18.21
CA MET A 330 -42.67 -16.91 -18.02
C MET A 330 -43.80 -17.13 -17.01
N GLU A 331 -43.77 -16.44 -15.87
CA GLU A 331 -44.85 -16.54 -14.88
C GLU A 331 -46.17 -15.97 -15.41
N ALA A 332 -46.13 -14.82 -16.10
CA ALA A 332 -47.32 -14.22 -16.68
C ALA A 332 -47.99 -15.15 -17.70
N ASP A 333 -47.20 -15.80 -18.56
CA ASP A 333 -47.69 -16.78 -19.53
C ASP A 333 -48.25 -18.03 -18.84
N ARG A 334 -47.57 -18.52 -17.79
CA ARG A 334 -48.06 -19.64 -16.97
C ARG A 334 -49.41 -19.32 -16.33
N ARG A 335 -49.58 -18.12 -15.76
CA ARG A 335 -50.87 -17.69 -15.18
C ARG A 335 -51.96 -17.57 -16.23
N ARG A 336 -51.64 -17.01 -17.40
CA ARG A 336 -52.57 -16.91 -18.54
C ARG A 336 -53.05 -18.29 -18.99
N GLN A 337 -52.15 -19.27 -19.10
CA GLN A 337 -52.49 -20.66 -19.44
C GLN A 337 -53.38 -21.34 -18.39
N GLN A 338 -53.28 -20.92 -17.13
CA GLN A 338 -54.04 -21.47 -16.01
C GLN A 338 -55.33 -20.69 -15.70
N GLY A 339 -55.63 -19.62 -16.43
CA GLY A 339 -56.76 -18.74 -16.14
C GLY A 339 -56.65 -18.02 -14.79
N LEU A 340 -55.43 -17.82 -14.28
CA LEU A 340 -55.16 -17.10 -13.04
C LEU A 340 -55.13 -15.58 -13.28
N PRO A 341 -55.38 -14.76 -12.23
CA PRO A 341 -55.25 -13.30 -12.32
C PRO A 341 -53.85 -12.85 -12.75
N GLU A 342 -53.78 -11.72 -13.44
CA GLU A 342 -52.51 -11.08 -13.81
C GLU A 342 -51.64 -10.81 -12.57
N LEU A 343 -50.32 -10.74 -12.80
CA LEU A 343 -49.37 -10.45 -11.74
C LEU A 343 -49.58 -9.03 -11.22
N SER A 344 -49.67 -8.89 -9.89
CA SER A 344 -49.60 -7.59 -9.23
C SER A 344 -48.19 -7.00 -9.35
N ALA A 345 -48.08 -5.67 -9.19
CA ALA A 345 -46.78 -4.99 -9.23
C ALA A 345 -45.77 -5.53 -8.20
N ASN A 346 -46.25 -5.96 -7.02
CA ASN A 346 -45.40 -6.56 -5.99
C ASN A 346 -44.92 -7.97 -6.39
N GLU A 347 -45.76 -8.76 -7.06
CA GLU A 347 -45.37 -10.08 -7.56
C GLU A 347 -44.35 -9.96 -8.70
N ILE A 348 -44.57 -9.02 -9.63
CA ILE A 348 -43.60 -8.71 -10.71
C ILE A 348 -42.25 -8.37 -10.10
N ARG A 349 -42.21 -7.46 -9.12
CA ARG A 349 -40.98 -7.09 -8.43
C ARG A 349 -40.31 -8.28 -7.76
N ARG A 350 -41.05 -9.04 -6.94
CA ARG A 350 -40.48 -10.17 -6.20
C ARG A 350 -39.90 -11.22 -7.14
N ILE A 351 -40.65 -11.64 -8.16
CA ILE A 351 -40.24 -12.71 -9.09
C ILE A 351 -39.04 -12.25 -9.92
N GLY A 352 -39.11 -11.02 -10.45
CA GLY A 352 -38.03 -10.47 -11.25
C GLY A 352 -36.76 -10.23 -10.42
N ASP A 353 -36.88 -9.69 -9.20
CA ASP A 353 -35.72 -9.43 -8.34
C ASP A 353 -35.04 -10.73 -7.89
N GLU A 354 -35.83 -11.76 -7.56
CA GLU A 354 -35.33 -13.10 -7.21
C GLU A 354 -34.54 -13.70 -8.39
N ALA A 355 -35.14 -13.74 -9.58
CA ALA A 355 -34.49 -14.26 -10.78
C ALA A 355 -33.26 -13.45 -11.21
N GLY A 356 -33.34 -12.12 -11.11
CA GLY A 356 -32.22 -11.23 -11.43
C GLY A 356 -31.03 -11.44 -10.50
N ARG A 357 -31.27 -11.59 -9.19
CA ARG A 357 -30.23 -11.89 -8.20
C ARG A 357 -29.61 -13.27 -8.42
N ASP A 358 -30.44 -14.28 -8.69
CA ASP A 358 -29.95 -15.63 -8.99
C ASP A 358 -29.08 -15.65 -10.25
N ALA A 359 -29.49 -14.97 -11.31
CA ALA A 359 -28.69 -14.87 -12.54
C ALA A 359 -27.35 -14.15 -12.31
N LEU A 360 -27.29 -13.14 -11.43
CA LEU A 360 -26.03 -12.51 -11.05
C LEU A 360 -25.11 -13.51 -10.33
N ARG A 361 -25.64 -14.24 -9.34
CA ARG A 361 -24.91 -15.29 -8.61
C ARG A 361 -24.35 -16.36 -9.55
N GLU A 362 -25.13 -16.79 -10.53
CA GLU A 362 -24.77 -17.90 -11.43
C GLU A 362 -23.83 -17.49 -12.58
N HIS A 363 -24.05 -16.35 -13.22
CA HIS A 363 -23.36 -16.02 -14.47
C HIS A 363 -22.27 -14.98 -14.33
N ARG A 364 -22.50 -13.95 -13.52
CA ARG A 364 -21.54 -12.85 -13.39
C ARG A 364 -20.41 -13.16 -12.43
N PHE A 365 -20.70 -14.01 -11.45
CA PHE A 365 -19.80 -14.32 -10.35
C PHE A 365 -19.11 -15.68 -10.48
N LEU A 366 -19.06 -16.27 -11.68
CA LEU A 366 -18.18 -17.40 -11.98
C LEU A 366 -16.72 -16.99 -11.71
N GLY A 367 -16.04 -17.67 -10.78
CA GLY A 367 -14.69 -17.35 -10.34
C GLY A 367 -14.58 -16.46 -9.10
N TYR A 368 -15.69 -15.84 -8.64
CA TYR A 368 -15.69 -15.02 -7.43
C TYR A 368 -15.49 -15.84 -6.15
N PRO A 369 -16.06 -17.06 -5.99
CA PRO A 369 -15.74 -17.91 -4.84
C PRO A 369 -14.24 -18.14 -4.67
N GLU A 370 -13.53 -18.40 -5.77
CA GLU A 370 -12.07 -18.60 -5.78
C GLU A 370 -11.33 -17.30 -5.46
N ARG A 371 -11.75 -16.17 -6.04
CA ARG A 371 -11.18 -14.85 -5.72
C ARG A 371 -11.33 -14.51 -4.24
N PHE A 372 -12.56 -14.60 -3.70
CA PHE A 372 -12.84 -14.30 -2.30
C PHE A 372 -12.18 -15.31 -1.36
N GLU A 373 -12.03 -16.56 -1.77
CA GLU A 373 -11.20 -17.52 -1.06
C GLU A 373 -9.74 -17.06 -0.97
N GLN A 374 -9.14 -16.62 -2.07
CA GLN A 374 -7.76 -16.12 -2.06
C GLN A 374 -7.62 -14.88 -1.17
N GLU A 375 -8.59 -13.97 -1.17
CA GLU A 375 -8.63 -12.82 -0.27
C GLU A 375 -8.71 -13.26 1.21
N TRP A 376 -9.58 -14.23 1.52
CA TRP A 376 -9.71 -14.78 2.87
C TRP A 376 -8.40 -15.42 3.34
N ILE A 377 -7.76 -16.25 2.52
CA ILE A 377 -6.46 -16.88 2.81
C ILE A 377 -5.37 -15.81 3.01
N SER A 378 -5.34 -14.80 2.14
CA SER A 378 -4.36 -13.70 2.19
C SER A 378 -4.50 -12.88 3.46
N SER A 379 -5.73 -12.64 3.93
CA SER A 379 -5.98 -11.89 5.15
C SER A 379 -5.46 -12.60 6.42
N ARG A 380 -5.51 -13.94 6.45
CA ARG A 380 -5.12 -14.77 7.61
C ARG A 380 -3.68 -15.25 7.59
N SER A 381 -3.05 -15.33 6.42
CA SER A 381 -1.64 -15.72 6.28
C SER A 381 -0.66 -14.60 6.68
N LEU A 382 -1.15 -13.38 6.94
CA LEU A 382 -0.34 -12.31 7.51
C LEU A 382 0.08 -12.67 8.96
N PRO A 383 1.39 -12.73 9.27
CA PRO A 383 1.87 -13.22 10.57
C PRO A 383 1.29 -12.43 11.74
N SER A 384 0.63 -13.16 12.64
CA SER A 384 -0.09 -12.69 13.85
C SER A 384 0.72 -11.78 14.78
N ARG A 385 2.05 -11.74 14.67
CA ARG A 385 2.92 -10.84 15.46
C ARG A 385 2.78 -9.35 15.15
N VAL A 386 2.17 -8.96 14.03
CA VAL A 386 1.91 -7.54 13.72
C VAL A 386 0.55 -7.06 14.25
N MET A 387 -0.37 -7.96 14.60
CA MET A 387 -1.71 -7.57 15.07
C MET A 387 -1.75 -7.23 16.57
N ASN A 388 -0.89 -7.83 17.40
CA ASN A 388 -0.86 -7.57 18.85
C ASN A 388 -0.30 -6.18 19.26
N THR A 389 0.20 -5.38 18.32
CA THR A 389 0.68 -4.01 18.59
C THR A 389 -0.31 -2.90 18.19
N VAL A 390 -1.48 -3.25 17.63
CA VAL A 390 -2.44 -2.26 17.11
C VAL A 390 -3.69 -2.10 17.99
N LEU A 391 -3.96 -3.02 18.92
CA LEU A 391 -5.05 -2.87 19.90
C LEU A 391 -4.55 -3.18 21.31
N PRO A 392 -3.95 -2.21 22.03
CA PRO A 392 -3.79 -2.34 23.47
C PRO A 392 -5.16 -2.10 24.12
N GLY A 393 -5.73 -3.16 24.68
CA GLY A 393 -6.83 -3.10 25.66
C GLY A 393 -8.23 -2.92 25.07
N GLN A 394 -8.92 -4.04 24.90
CA GLN A 394 -10.29 -4.20 25.38
C GLN A 394 -10.29 -5.25 26.48
#